data_AF-A0A951KV74-F1
#
_entry.id   AF-A0A951KV74-F1
#
_cell.length_a   1.000
_cell.length_b   1.000
_cell.length_c   1.000
_cell.angle_alpha   90.00
_cell.angle_beta   90.00
_cell.angle_gamma   90.00
#
_symmetry.space_group_name_H-M   'P 1'
#
loop_
_entity.id
_entity.type
_entity.pdbx_description
1 polymer ?
#
loop_
_entity_poly.entity_id
_entity_poly.type
_entity_poly.pdbx_seq_one_letter_code
_entity_poly.pdbx_strand_id
1 'polypeptide(L)'
;MRRPPDLASLRAAWWANRALIAARRALARGEVRGIELPVPPRLADSAIRGVDALLRRRQPSCLERALVRQRWLAAHGEPHAIAIGVTSPSQGFAAHAWLVGEHDPQSAIFHELTRLEP
;
A
#
# COMPACT_ATOMS: atom_id res chain seq x y z
N MET A 1 14.56 -17.63 -12.31
CA MET A 1 14.21 -17.25 -13.70
C MET A 1 13.21 -16.09 -13.66
N ARG A 2 13.56 -14.93 -14.24
CA ARG A 2 12.63 -13.78 -14.33
C ARG A 2 11.62 -14.07 -15.44
N ARG A 3 10.37 -14.38 -15.07
CA ARG A 3 9.28 -14.54 -16.04
C ARG A 3 9.04 -13.17 -16.71
N PRO A 4 8.94 -13.10 -18.04
CA PRO A 4 8.67 -11.83 -18.72
C PRO A 4 7.35 -11.25 -18.20
N PRO A 5 7.23 -9.91 -18.09
CA PRO A 5 6.02 -9.29 -17.59
C PRO A 5 4.85 -9.61 -18.53
N ASP A 6 3.84 -10.31 -18.01
CA ASP A 6 2.60 -10.53 -18.74
C ASP A 6 1.76 -9.23 -18.79
N LEU A 7 0.82 -9.20 -19.73
CA LEU A 7 -0.04 -8.02 -19.94
C LEU A 7 -0.84 -7.66 -18.68
N ALA A 8 -1.24 -8.65 -17.89
CA ALA A 8 -1.95 -8.43 -16.63
C ALA A 8 -1.08 -7.67 -15.63
N SER A 9 0.18 -8.08 -15.46
CA SER A 9 1.15 -7.41 -14.59
C SER A 9 1.44 -5.98 -15.05
N LEU A 10 1.51 -5.75 -16.36
CA LEU A 10 1.68 -4.38 -16.90
C LEU A 10 0.46 -3.50 -16.62
N ARG A 11 -0.77 -4.03 -16.76
CA ARG A 11 -2.00 -3.32 -16.42
C ARG A 11 -2.10 -3.03 -14.92
N ALA A 12 -1.71 -3.98 -14.08
CA ALA A 12 -1.64 -3.80 -12.63
C ALA A 12 -0.62 -2.72 -12.24
N ALA A 13 0.58 -2.73 -12.84
CA ALA A 13 1.60 -1.70 -12.64
C ALA A 13 1.11 -0.31 -13.10
N TRP A 14 0.43 -0.23 -14.24
CA TRP A 14 -0.13 1.04 -14.73
C TRP A 14 -1.19 1.59 -13.77
N TRP A 15 -2.11 0.73 -13.31
CA TRP A 15 -3.11 1.12 -12.32
C TRP A 15 -2.43 1.60 -11.02
N ALA A 16 -1.46 0.85 -10.50
CA ALA A 16 -0.76 1.18 -9.28
C ALA A 16 -0.06 2.55 -9.37
N ASN A 17 0.41 2.95 -10.56
CA ASN A 17 1.01 4.27 -10.75
C ASN A 17 -0.03 5.38 -10.66
N ARG A 18 -1.23 5.16 -11.21
CA ARG A 18 -2.35 6.11 -11.08
C ARG A 18 -2.83 6.21 -9.63
N ALA A 19 -2.98 5.08 -8.97
CA ALA A 19 -3.37 5.02 -7.56
C ALA A 19 -2.35 5.71 -6.66
N LEU A 20 -1.06 5.49 -6.88
CA LEU A 20 0.01 6.15 -6.14
C LEU A 20 -0.02 7.68 -6.32
N ILE A 21 -0.24 8.17 -7.55
CA ILE A 21 -0.37 9.62 -7.79
C ILE A 21 -1.60 10.19 -7.06
N ALA A 22 -2.73 9.49 -7.07
CA ALA A 22 -3.93 9.90 -6.34
C ALA A 22 -3.69 9.93 -4.83
N ALA A 23 -3.11 8.86 -4.27
CA ALA A 23 -2.76 8.78 -2.85
C ALA A 23 -1.84 9.93 -2.44
N ARG A 24 -0.76 10.16 -3.20
CA ARG A 24 0.19 11.25 -2.92
C ARG A 24 -0.49 12.62 -2.93
N ARG A 25 -1.40 12.86 -3.88
CA ARG A 25 -2.15 14.12 -3.96
C ARG A 25 -3.09 14.29 -2.76
N ALA A 26 -3.77 13.23 -2.33
CA ALA A 26 -4.65 13.27 -1.15
C ALA A 26 -3.84 13.56 0.12
N LEU A 27 -2.74 12.83 0.34
CA LEU A 27 -1.85 13.03 1.48
C LEU A 27 -1.22 14.43 1.48
N ALA A 28 -0.85 14.96 0.31
CA ALA A 28 -0.33 16.32 0.19
C ALA A 28 -1.36 17.41 0.55
N ARG A 29 -2.67 17.11 0.47
CA ARG A 29 -3.75 17.99 0.94
C ARG A 29 -4.07 17.80 2.43
N GLY A 30 -3.36 16.91 3.13
CA GLY A 30 -3.59 16.59 4.54
C GLY A 30 -4.73 15.59 4.76
N GLU A 31 -5.23 14.95 3.71
CA GLU A 31 -6.24 13.89 3.85
C GLU A 31 -5.56 12.62 4.35
N VAL A 32 -6.05 12.06 5.46
CA VAL A 32 -5.54 10.80 6.04
C VAL A 32 -6.63 9.72 6.07
N ARG A 33 -7.91 10.13 6.10
CA ARG A 33 -9.09 9.25 6.13
C ARG A 33 -9.96 9.51 4.91
N GLY A 34 -10.66 8.48 4.44
CA GLY A 34 -11.55 8.60 3.28
C GLY A 34 -10.81 8.86 1.97
N ILE A 35 -9.54 8.42 1.86
CA ILE A 35 -8.77 8.58 0.62
C ILE A 35 -9.34 7.63 -0.43
N GLU A 36 -9.98 8.19 -1.45
CA GLU A 36 -10.49 7.41 -2.57
C GLU A 36 -9.40 7.18 -3.62
N LEU A 37 -9.08 5.91 -3.86
CA LEU A 37 -8.16 5.50 -4.91
C LEU A 37 -8.93 4.94 -6.13
N PRO A 38 -8.39 5.12 -7.36
CA PRO A 38 -8.98 4.55 -8.57
C PRO A 38 -9.29 3.07 -8.42
N VAL A 39 -10.44 2.63 -8.96
CA VAL A 39 -10.83 1.22 -8.95
C VAL A 39 -9.79 0.38 -9.73
N PRO A 40 -9.22 -0.68 -9.14
CA PRO A 40 -8.31 -1.57 -9.85
C PRO A 40 -9.02 -2.36 -10.95
N PRO A 41 -8.33 -2.67 -12.05
CA PRO A 41 -8.86 -3.58 -13.05
C PRO A 41 -9.03 -4.98 -12.45
N ARG A 42 -10.10 -5.69 -12.84
CA ARG A 42 -10.28 -7.11 -12.51
C ARG A 42 -9.23 -7.94 -13.24
N LEU A 43 -8.24 -8.44 -12.51
CA LEU A 43 -7.12 -9.24 -13.03
C LEU A 43 -6.93 -10.47 -12.14
N ALA A 44 -6.15 -11.44 -12.60
CA ALA A 44 -5.77 -12.57 -11.75
C ALA A 44 -4.91 -12.10 -10.57
N ASP A 45 -5.01 -12.78 -9.42
CA ASP A 45 -4.27 -12.41 -8.19
C ASP A 45 -2.76 -12.33 -8.42
N SER A 46 -2.23 -13.16 -9.34
CA SER A 46 -0.82 -13.15 -9.74
C SER A 46 -0.34 -11.81 -10.32
N ALA A 47 -1.25 -10.95 -10.78
CA ALA A 47 -0.96 -9.62 -11.30
C ALA A 47 -0.52 -8.62 -10.21
N ILE A 48 -0.69 -8.95 -8.91
CA ILE A 48 -0.13 -8.17 -7.79
C ILE A 48 1.37 -7.91 -7.96
N ARG A 49 2.10 -8.83 -8.61
CA ARG A 49 3.53 -8.66 -8.91
C ARG A 49 3.83 -7.37 -9.67
N GLY A 50 2.90 -6.94 -10.53
CA GLY A 50 2.99 -5.67 -11.24
C GLY A 50 2.86 -4.46 -10.33
N VAL A 51 1.90 -4.50 -9.39
CA VAL A 51 1.74 -3.50 -8.32
C VAL A 51 3.02 -3.41 -7.50
N ASP A 52 3.50 -4.55 -6.99
CA ASP A 52 4.68 -4.58 -6.14
C ASP A 52 5.96 -4.15 -6.88
N ALA A 53 6.11 -4.55 -8.15
CA ALA A 53 7.25 -4.13 -8.96
C ALA A 53 7.27 -2.61 -9.17
N LEU A 54 6.11 -2.01 -9.43
CA LEU A 54 6.01 -0.56 -9.53
C LEU A 54 6.33 0.12 -8.19
N LEU A 55 5.75 -0.35 -7.09
CA LEU A 55 5.98 0.23 -5.76
C LEU A 55 7.47 0.12 -5.37
N ARG A 56 8.13 -1.01 -5.65
CA ARG A 56 9.59 -1.14 -5.47
C ARG A 56 10.37 -0.15 -6.31
N ARG A 57 9.98 0.08 -7.57
CA ARG A 57 10.67 1.01 -8.47
C ARG A 57 10.48 2.47 -8.05
N ARG A 58 9.29 2.83 -7.59
CA ARG A 58 8.94 4.22 -7.23
C ARG A 58 9.35 4.60 -5.81
N GLN A 59 9.63 3.61 -4.95
CA GLN A 59 10.00 3.79 -3.55
C GLN A 59 9.10 4.79 -2.81
N PRO A 60 7.76 4.59 -2.82
CA PRO A 60 6.84 5.47 -2.12
C PRO A 60 6.98 5.31 -0.59
N SER A 61 6.38 6.25 0.16
CA SER A 61 6.33 6.14 1.62
C SER A 61 5.60 4.87 2.07
N CYS A 62 5.79 4.48 3.34
CA CYS A 62 5.09 3.33 3.92
C CYS A 62 3.56 3.48 3.80
N LEU A 63 3.02 4.66 4.10
CA LEU A 63 1.59 4.95 4.01
C LEU A 63 1.07 4.92 2.56
N GLU A 64 1.78 5.56 1.62
CA GLU A 64 1.43 5.51 0.19
C GLU A 64 1.39 4.06 -0.33
N ARG A 65 2.37 3.25 0.07
CA ARG A 65 2.46 1.84 -0.30
C ARG A 65 1.31 1.03 0.28
N ALA A 66 1.02 1.23 1.57
CA ALA A 66 -0.05 0.53 2.27
C ALA A 66 -1.41 0.86 1.65
N LEU A 67 -1.69 2.12 1.32
CA LEU A 67 -2.94 2.56 0.67
C LEU A 67 -3.15 1.88 -0.70
N VAL A 68 -2.11 1.87 -1.54
CA VAL A 68 -2.20 1.23 -2.87
C VAL A 68 -2.43 -0.28 -2.74
N ARG A 69 -1.73 -0.95 -1.82
CA ARG A 69 -1.89 -2.40 -1.61
C ARG A 69 -3.24 -2.74 -0.98
N GLN A 70 -3.68 -2.01 0.03
CA GLN A 70 -5.02 -2.14 0.64
C GLN A 70 -6.10 -2.10 -0.44
N ARG A 71 -6.07 -1.07 -1.30
CA ARG A 71 -7.08 -0.92 -2.36
C ARG A 71 -7.06 -2.08 -3.35
N TRP A 72 -5.87 -2.57 -3.70
CA TRP A 72 -5.75 -3.73 -4.58
C TRP A 72 -6.35 -4.97 -3.94
N LEU A 73 -5.91 -5.31 -2.72
CA LEU A 73 -6.33 -6.53 -2.01
C LEU A 73 -7.84 -6.52 -1.73
N ALA A 74 -8.39 -5.38 -1.28
CA ALA A 74 -9.82 -5.24 -1.05
C ALA A 74 -10.64 -5.51 -2.32
N ALA A 75 -10.17 -5.08 -3.49
CA ALA A 75 -10.86 -5.36 -4.76
C ALA A 75 -10.72 -6.80 -5.25
N HIS A 76 -9.78 -7.57 -4.70
CA HIS A 76 -9.59 -9.00 -4.96
C HIS A 76 -10.21 -9.87 -3.83
N GLY A 77 -11.02 -9.28 -2.95
CA GLY A 77 -11.74 -10.00 -1.91
C GLY A 77 -10.96 -10.22 -0.61
N GLU A 78 -9.78 -9.59 -0.48
CA GLU A 78 -8.93 -9.65 0.71
C GLU A 78 -8.87 -8.25 1.36
N PRO A 79 -9.92 -7.80 2.07
CA PRO A 79 -9.89 -6.50 2.75
C PRO A 79 -8.92 -6.54 3.92
N HIS A 80 -7.94 -5.63 3.90
CA HIS A 80 -6.99 -5.44 5.00
C HIS A 80 -7.10 -4.01 5.53
N ALA A 81 -7.03 -3.85 6.85
CA ALA A 81 -6.86 -2.54 7.45
C ALA A 81 -5.38 -2.08 7.36
N ILE A 82 -5.15 -0.77 7.38
CA ILE A 82 -3.80 -0.20 7.54
C ILE A 82 -3.65 0.28 8.98
N ALA A 83 -2.64 -0.23 9.69
CA ALA A 83 -2.22 0.32 10.95
C ALA A 83 -1.15 1.39 10.72
N ILE A 84 -1.22 2.49 11.46
CA ILE A 84 -0.21 3.55 11.50
C ILE A 84 0.30 3.63 12.93
N GLY A 85 1.62 3.53 13.09
CA GLY A 85 2.26 3.51 14.40
C GLY A 85 3.55 4.31 14.45
N VAL A 86 4.03 4.53 15.66
CA VAL A 86 5.29 5.20 15.95
C VAL A 86 6.14 4.37 16.89
N THR A 87 7.46 4.49 16.79
CA THR A 87 8.39 3.91 17.77
C THR A 87 8.28 4.61 19.12
N SER A 88 8.71 3.94 20.19
CA SER A 88 8.86 4.55 21.51
C SER A 88 9.84 5.74 21.46
N PRO A 89 9.57 6.85 22.18
CA PRO A 89 10.48 8.00 22.27
C PRO A 89 11.92 7.63 22.66
N SER A 90 12.10 6.57 23.45
CA SER A 90 13.42 6.10 23.90
C SER A 90 14.27 5.45 22.81
N GLN A 91 13.67 5.07 21.68
CA GLN A 91 14.34 4.44 20.53
C GLN A 91 14.52 5.40 19.34
N GLY A 92 14.20 6.69 19.53
CA GLY A 92 14.09 7.67 18.46
C GLY A 92 12.69 7.66 17.83
N PHE A 93 12.22 8.82 17.37
CA PHE A 93 10.91 8.95 16.73
C PHE A 93 10.97 8.49 15.26
N ALA A 94 10.22 7.45 14.93
CA ALA A 94 9.98 6.99 13.57
C ALA A 94 8.49 6.63 13.42
N ALA A 95 7.90 6.98 12.28
CA ALA A 95 6.53 6.62 11.93
C ALA A 95 6.53 5.53 10.84
N HIS A 96 5.63 4.57 10.96
CA HIS A 96 5.46 3.48 10.00
C HIS A 96 3.99 3.16 9.78
N ALA A 97 3.70 2.60 8.61
CA ALA A 97 2.36 2.16 8.25
C ALA A 97 2.45 0.80 7.55
N TRP A 98 1.61 -0.14 7.98
CA TRP A 98 1.61 -1.53 7.51
C TRP A 98 0.18 -2.07 7.36
N LEU A 99 0.03 -3.11 6.53
CA LEU A 99 -1.24 -3.82 6.39
C LEU A 99 -1.40 -4.81 7.54
N VAL A 100 -2.54 -4.76 8.22
CA VAL A 100 -2.87 -5.69 9.31
C VAL A 100 -3.12 -7.07 8.73
N GLY A 101 -2.49 -8.09 9.30
CA GLY A 101 -2.59 -9.48 8.84
C GLY A 101 -1.53 -9.88 7.80
N GLU A 102 -0.79 -8.92 7.23
CA GLU A 102 0.44 -9.25 6.51
C GLU A 102 1.63 -9.33 7.47
N HIS A 103 2.58 -10.22 7.15
CA HIS A 103 3.82 -10.31 7.92
C HIS A 103 4.71 -9.09 7.62
N ASP A 104 4.67 -8.10 8.50
CA ASP A 104 5.64 -7.00 8.55
C ASP A 104 6.57 -7.19 9.76
N PRO A 105 7.84 -7.61 9.58
CA PRO A 105 8.78 -7.82 10.66
C PRO A 105 9.04 -6.58 11.51
N GLN A 106 8.85 -5.38 10.93
CA GLN A 106 9.07 -4.13 11.63
C GLN A 106 7.87 -3.74 12.48
N SER A 107 6.67 -4.27 12.23
CA SER A 107 5.45 -3.90 12.99
C SER A 107 5.58 -4.09 14.51
N ALA A 108 6.37 -5.06 14.97
CA ALA A 108 6.53 -5.39 16.39
C ALA A 108 7.19 -4.27 17.23
N ILE A 109 7.92 -3.35 16.60
CA ILE A 109 8.59 -2.22 17.30
C ILE A 109 7.78 -0.93 17.29
N PHE A 110 6.62 -0.90 16.62
CA PHE A 110 5.76 0.28 16.55
C PHE A 110 4.55 0.12 17.47
N HIS A 111 4.20 1.21 18.14
CA HIS A 111 2.94 1.35 18.84
C HIS A 111 1.88 1.90 17.88
N GLU A 112 0.82 1.13 17.66
CA GLU A 112 -0.31 1.56 16.81
C GLU A 112 -0.99 2.79 17.42
N LEU A 113 -1.12 3.85 16.62
CA LEU A 113 -1.83 5.08 16.98
C LEU A 113 -3.23 5.10 16.39
N THR A 114 -3.37 4.64 15.14
CA THR A 114 -4.64 4.65 14.43
C THR A 114 -4.68 3.61 13.33
N ARG A 115 -5.89 3.34 12.86
CA ARG A 115 -6.19 2.37 11.83
C ARG A 115 -7.06 2.97 10.74
N LEU A 116 -6.80 2.60 9.50
CA LEU A 116 -7.59 2.96 8.32
C LEU A 116 -8.25 1.69 7.77
N GLU A 117 -9.57 1.65 7.84
CA GLU A 117 -10.36 0.56 7.24
C GLU A 117 -10.39 0.69 5.71
N PRO A 118 -10.52 -0.45 4.97
CA PRO A 118 -10.47 -0.49 3.51
C PRO A 118 -11.65 0.15 2.78
#